data_AF-A0A524KE90-F1
#
_entry.id   AF-A0A524KE90-F1
#
_cell.length_a   1.000
_cell.length_b   1.000
_cell.length_c   1.000
_cell.angle_alpha   90.00
_cell.angle_beta   90.00
_cell.angle_gamma   90.00
#
_symmetry.space_group_name_H-M   'P 1'
#
loop_
_entity.id
_entity.type
_entity.pdbx_description
1 polymer ?
#
loop_
_entity_poly.entity_id
_entity_poly.type
_entity_poly.pdbx_seq_one_letter_code
_entity_poly.pdbx_strand_id
1 'polypeptide(L)'
;MERHTRVHGLAADIRREVREAIRAPAMDEKRALRDELRRHSREVGTGKWDADLKDSDYFKPGSEELENDFSRYRDKIEDKARKSGAGFLGNLLSFIGVNALLWYINLHFASGMLWAAIVTAAWGTGIVSNFFAMIRGRSKVAEMERMPVLAPEPLDVYKKLNRVRDSMAMHTASIVSVPALLFIINLITSPQFLWAAIPSGIMALSFLGHLASYPVTKRGLEKKLFRLLGVESWRELFSGARNRREAAKASGPYANLYAEAATVRDEIVRAIKTDKAYAAEFDKDMIPTLDRYVDQVKLLTQSVNEIDAIVATIPLADLAKDKASLESKMGQTESQGMKIEYRRSIDEIERQESACKDLEDQREVLKLRLGSSVNSLKQLKIDMARMKALPDANEHRALEEIRRKAAEMTGYLDDLKVGYEESLKDPFEELERLAAEADERKRISDNGSGGTGDQDGSEASNR
;
A
#
# COMPACT_ATOMS: atom_id res chain seq x y z
N MET A 1 23.85 23.09 -61.34
CA MET A 1 24.52 23.34 -60.05
C MET A 1 23.62 24.05 -59.03
N GLU A 2 22.89 25.10 -59.39
CA GLU A 2 22.06 25.89 -58.43
C GLU A 2 20.96 25.13 -57.68
N ARG A 3 20.34 24.10 -58.29
CA ARG A 3 19.35 23.26 -57.58
C ARG A 3 19.96 22.42 -56.47
N HIS A 4 21.22 21.99 -56.62
CA HIS A 4 21.90 21.19 -55.60
C HIS A 4 22.31 22.04 -54.38
N THR A 5 22.70 23.30 -54.60
CA THR A 5 23.03 24.24 -53.51
C THR A 5 21.82 24.68 -52.71
N ARG A 6 20.63 24.87 -53.33
CA ARG A 6 19.39 25.18 -52.58
C ARG A 6 18.92 24.04 -51.69
N VAL A 7 19.00 22.79 -52.15
CA VAL A 7 18.59 21.62 -51.35
C VAL A 7 19.50 21.41 -50.14
N HIS A 8 20.81 21.68 -50.27
CA HIS A 8 21.74 21.64 -49.14
C HIS A 8 21.49 22.73 -48.09
N GLY A 9 21.11 23.95 -48.52
CA GLY A 9 20.74 25.03 -47.60
C GLY A 9 19.49 24.70 -46.79
N LEU A 10 18.42 24.23 -47.44
CA LEU A 10 17.17 23.85 -46.78
C LEU A 10 17.36 22.72 -45.76
N ALA A 11 18.18 21.72 -46.10
CA ALA A 11 18.49 20.62 -45.18
C ALA A 11 19.36 21.05 -43.98
N ALA A 12 20.11 22.14 -44.09
CA ALA A 12 20.87 22.70 -42.96
C ALA A 12 19.95 23.49 -42.01
N ASP A 13 19.02 24.28 -42.54
CA ASP A 13 18.07 25.06 -41.74
C ASP A 13 17.08 24.17 -40.99
N ILE A 14 16.53 23.12 -41.64
CA ILE A 14 15.66 22.14 -40.96
C ILE A 14 16.41 21.42 -39.82
N ARG A 15 17.70 21.08 -40.02
CA ARG A 15 18.51 20.47 -38.96
C ARG A 15 18.80 21.44 -37.81
N ARG A 16 18.87 22.75 -38.08
CA ARG A 16 19.01 23.78 -37.04
C ARG A 16 17.72 23.92 -36.25
N GLU A 17 16.58 24.06 -36.92
CA GLU A 17 15.26 24.19 -36.27
C GLU A 17 14.91 22.95 -35.44
N VAL A 18 15.11 21.74 -35.97
CA VAL A 18 14.89 20.49 -35.20
C VAL A 18 15.80 20.42 -33.98
N ARG A 19 17.07 20.84 -34.10
CA ARG A 19 18.01 20.86 -32.98
C ARG A 19 17.63 21.92 -31.93
N GLU A 20 17.12 23.07 -32.35
CA GLU A 20 16.62 24.12 -31.46
C GLU A 20 15.31 23.71 -30.77
N ALA A 21 14.38 23.10 -31.50
CA ALA A 21 13.13 22.56 -30.96
C ALA A 21 13.36 21.43 -29.94
N ILE A 22 14.41 20.63 -30.10
CA ILE A 22 14.81 19.60 -29.12
C ILE A 22 15.59 20.22 -27.94
N ARG A 23 16.44 21.25 -28.18
CA ARG A 23 17.25 21.88 -27.13
C ARG A 23 16.48 22.81 -26.21
N ALA A 24 15.51 23.56 -26.74
CA ALA A 24 14.71 24.50 -25.96
C ALA A 24 14.04 23.85 -24.73
N PRO A 25 13.25 22.77 -24.86
CA PRO A 25 12.61 22.13 -23.71
C PRO A 25 13.62 21.51 -22.74
N ALA A 26 14.74 20.96 -23.23
CA ALA A 26 15.78 20.39 -22.37
C ALA A 26 16.56 21.46 -21.57
N MET A 27 16.70 22.67 -22.10
CA MET A 27 17.31 23.81 -21.40
C MET A 27 16.35 24.39 -20.36
N ASP A 28 15.06 24.44 -20.66
CA ASP A 28 14.03 24.89 -19.72
C ASP A 28 13.85 23.91 -18.56
N GLU A 29 13.88 22.60 -18.83
CA GLU A 29 13.82 21.58 -17.78
C GLU A 29 15.00 21.67 -16.81
N LYS A 30 16.23 21.85 -17.34
CA LYS A 30 17.44 22.02 -16.51
C LYS A 30 17.39 23.30 -15.67
N ARG A 31 16.84 24.38 -16.20
CA ARG A 31 16.64 25.63 -15.46
C ARG A 31 15.61 25.45 -14.36
N ALA A 32 14.46 24.86 -14.68
CA ALA A 32 13.40 24.56 -13.72
C ALA A 32 13.90 23.67 -12.57
N LEU A 33 14.67 22.62 -12.87
CA LEU A 33 15.30 21.77 -11.85
C LEU A 33 16.26 22.54 -10.94
N ARG A 34 17.08 23.43 -11.51
CA ARG A 34 18.01 24.26 -10.73
C ARG A 34 17.27 25.25 -9.83
N ASP A 35 16.18 25.84 -10.31
CA ASP A 35 15.39 26.80 -9.56
C ASP A 35 14.61 26.12 -8.43
N GLU A 36 14.04 24.94 -8.69
CA GLU A 36 13.38 24.12 -7.68
C GLU A 36 14.38 23.71 -6.59
N LEU A 37 15.57 23.26 -6.98
CA LEU A 37 16.63 22.92 -6.03
C LEU A 37 17.07 24.13 -5.20
N ARG A 38 17.14 25.32 -5.82
CA ARG A 38 17.49 26.57 -5.14
C ARG A 38 16.42 27.01 -4.14
N ARG A 39 15.13 26.80 -4.45
CA ARG A 39 14.03 27.03 -3.50
C ARG A 39 14.20 26.11 -2.28
N HIS A 40 14.44 24.84 -2.54
CA HIS A 40 14.55 23.82 -1.50
C HIS A 40 15.75 23.96 -0.58
N SER A 41 16.93 24.27 -1.11
CA SER A 41 18.15 24.37 -0.30
C SER A 41 18.09 25.51 0.73
N ARG A 42 17.20 26.49 0.53
CA ARG A 42 16.95 27.59 1.48
C ARG A 42 16.05 27.17 2.66
N GLU A 43 15.26 26.11 2.51
CA GLU A 43 14.22 25.74 3.48
C GLU A 43 14.66 24.64 4.46
N VAL A 44 15.71 23.90 4.15
CA VAL A 44 16.22 22.83 5.02
C VAL A 44 17.37 23.35 5.89
N GLY A 45 17.41 22.91 7.16
CA GLY A 45 18.50 23.24 8.10
C GLY A 45 19.88 22.77 7.63
N THR A 46 19.92 21.95 6.59
CA THR A 46 21.11 21.54 5.86
C THR A 46 21.49 22.47 4.71
N GLY A 47 21.01 23.72 4.67
CA GLY A 47 21.16 24.59 3.51
C GLY A 47 22.60 24.77 2.98
N LYS A 48 23.64 24.61 3.80
CA LYS A 48 25.04 24.50 3.32
C LYS A 48 25.33 23.17 2.61
N TRP A 49 24.88 22.06 3.17
CA TRP A 49 25.01 20.72 2.58
C TRP A 49 24.25 20.58 1.25
N ASP A 50 23.02 21.10 1.17
CA ASP A 50 22.23 21.10 -0.06
C ASP A 50 22.80 22.07 -1.12
N ALA A 51 23.46 23.15 -0.70
CA ALA A 51 24.17 24.06 -1.59
C ALA A 51 25.44 23.43 -2.17
N ASP A 52 26.21 22.67 -1.38
CA ASP A 52 27.40 21.98 -1.87
C ASP A 52 27.05 20.84 -2.85
N LEU A 53 25.90 20.19 -2.66
CA LEU A 53 25.38 19.16 -3.58
C LEU A 53 24.89 19.74 -4.90
N LYS A 54 24.34 20.97 -4.89
CA LYS A 54 23.82 21.68 -6.07
C LYS A 54 24.87 21.83 -7.17
N ASP A 55 26.11 22.06 -6.76
CA ASP A 55 27.23 22.27 -7.68
C ASP A 55 28.01 20.97 -7.94
N SER A 56 27.67 19.87 -7.25
CA SER A 56 28.28 18.57 -7.47
C SER A 56 27.72 17.92 -8.75
N ASP A 57 28.61 17.54 -9.66
CA ASP A 57 28.23 16.83 -10.89
C ASP A 57 27.60 15.44 -10.62
N TYR A 58 27.80 14.93 -9.41
CA TYR A 58 27.36 13.61 -8.95
C TYR A 58 25.91 13.57 -8.46
N PHE A 59 25.32 14.71 -8.08
CA PHE A 59 23.96 14.79 -7.57
C PHE A 59 23.09 15.69 -8.45
N LYS A 60 22.59 15.14 -9.56
CA LYS A 60 21.62 15.82 -10.42
C LYS A 60 20.24 15.24 -10.13
N PRO A 61 19.32 16.00 -9.50
CA PRO A 61 17.95 15.57 -9.39
C PRO A 61 17.40 15.33 -10.79
N GLY A 62 16.73 14.20 -10.99
CA GLY A 62 16.18 13.90 -12.30
C GLY A 62 14.84 14.61 -12.49
N SER A 63 14.29 14.44 -13.69
CA SER A 63 12.99 14.97 -14.11
C SER A 63 11.82 14.59 -13.18
N GLU A 64 12.00 13.60 -12.30
CA GLU A 64 11.02 13.22 -11.28
C GLU A 64 10.73 14.36 -10.29
N GLU A 65 11.71 15.21 -10.00
CA GLU A 65 11.53 16.25 -8.98
C GLU A 65 10.56 17.35 -9.42
N LEU A 66 10.31 17.49 -10.73
CA LEU A 66 9.36 18.45 -11.29
C LEU A 66 7.90 17.98 -11.19
N GLU A 67 7.65 16.70 -10.89
CA GLU A 67 6.29 16.14 -10.92
C GLU A 67 5.49 16.52 -9.66
N ASN A 68 4.45 17.32 -9.82
CA ASN A 68 3.57 17.66 -8.70
C ASN A 68 2.52 16.58 -8.39
N ASP A 69 2.36 15.61 -9.29
CA ASP A 69 1.46 14.47 -9.13
C ASP A 69 2.22 13.25 -8.60
N PHE A 70 1.65 12.59 -7.58
CA PHE A 70 2.29 11.44 -6.93
C PHE A 70 2.42 10.23 -7.85
N SER A 71 1.42 9.96 -8.70
CA SER A 71 1.43 8.81 -9.61
C SER A 71 2.52 8.98 -10.67
N ARG A 72 2.61 10.18 -11.28
CA ARG A 72 3.69 10.49 -12.22
C ARG A 72 5.08 10.45 -11.58
N TYR A 73 5.20 10.97 -10.35
CA TYR A 73 6.45 10.88 -9.58
C TYR A 73 6.85 9.42 -9.37
N ARG A 74 5.91 8.57 -8.98
CA ARG A 74 6.11 7.13 -8.78
C ARG A 74 6.62 6.46 -10.06
N ASP A 75 5.93 6.67 -11.18
CA ASP A 75 6.29 6.05 -12.46
C ASP A 75 7.71 6.45 -12.88
N LYS A 76 8.06 7.74 -12.74
CA LYS A 76 9.42 8.21 -13.06
C LYS A 76 10.51 7.62 -12.16
N ILE A 77 10.24 7.45 -10.87
CA ILE A 77 11.19 6.81 -9.95
C ILE A 77 11.34 5.32 -10.28
N GLU A 78 10.27 4.62 -10.64
CA GLU A 78 10.32 3.22 -11.07
C GLU A 78 11.15 3.05 -12.34
N ASP A 79 10.91 3.88 -13.35
CA ASP A 79 11.71 3.93 -14.57
C ASP A 79 13.18 4.23 -14.28
N LYS A 80 13.46 5.20 -13.40
CA LYS A 80 14.82 5.55 -13.00
C LYS A 80 15.51 4.39 -12.28
N ALA A 81 14.81 3.69 -11.39
CA ALA A 81 15.35 2.54 -10.68
C ALA A 81 15.65 1.38 -11.64
N ARG A 82 14.75 1.12 -12.61
CA ARG A 82 14.95 0.11 -13.66
C ARG A 82 16.16 0.45 -14.55
N LYS A 83 16.26 1.70 -15.00
CA LYS A 83 17.41 2.19 -15.80
C LYS A 83 18.71 2.13 -15.01
N SER A 84 18.71 2.52 -13.74
CA SER A 84 19.88 2.43 -12.86
C SER A 84 20.32 0.98 -12.64
N GLY A 85 19.39 0.05 -12.48
CA GLY A 85 19.71 -1.37 -12.33
C GLY A 85 20.32 -1.97 -13.60
N ALA A 86 19.71 -1.72 -14.76
CA ALA A 86 20.24 -2.18 -16.04
C ALA A 86 21.61 -1.55 -16.37
N GLY A 87 21.75 -0.23 -16.13
CA GLY A 87 23.00 0.50 -16.34
C GLY A 87 24.12 0.03 -15.42
N PHE A 88 23.82 -0.28 -14.16
CA PHE A 88 24.80 -0.84 -13.23
C PHE A 88 25.33 -2.20 -13.72
N LEU A 89 24.44 -3.11 -14.13
CA LEU A 89 24.85 -4.43 -14.61
C LEU A 89 25.73 -4.33 -15.88
N GLY A 90 25.35 -3.47 -16.83
CA GLY A 90 26.16 -3.20 -18.02
C GLY A 90 27.55 -2.64 -17.68
N ASN A 91 27.60 -1.64 -16.79
CA ASN A 91 28.86 -1.04 -16.35
C ASN A 91 29.74 -2.05 -15.59
N LEU A 92 29.15 -2.93 -14.77
CA LEU A 92 29.87 -3.96 -14.04
C LEU A 92 30.49 -5.01 -14.97
N LEU A 93 29.74 -5.49 -15.97
CA LEU A 93 30.25 -6.43 -16.97
C LEU A 93 31.39 -5.83 -17.79
N SER A 94 31.23 -4.58 -18.24
CA SER A 94 32.28 -3.84 -18.94
C SER A 94 33.52 -3.66 -18.07
N PHE A 95 33.33 -3.28 -16.81
CA PHE A 95 34.41 -3.14 -15.83
C PHE A 95 35.19 -4.44 -15.66
N ILE A 96 34.52 -5.58 -15.48
CA ILE A 96 35.18 -6.89 -15.31
C ILE A 96 35.97 -7.25 -16.57
N GLY A 97 35.34 -7.18 -17.75
CA GLY A 97 35.97 -7.59 -19.01
C GLY A 97 37.20 -6.75 -19.37
N VAL A 98 37.08 -5.42 -19.27
CA VAL A 98 38.18 -4.50 -19.58
C VAL A 98 39.28 -4.63 -18.53
N ASN A 99 38.97 -4.70 -17.22
CA ASN A 99 40.03 -4.84 -16.21
C ASN A 99 40.75 -6.18 -16.31
N ALA A 100 40.07 -7.29 -16.62
CA ALA A 100 40.74 -8.57 -16.87
C ALA A 100 41.79 -8.46 -17.98
N LEU A 101 41.47 -7.76 -19.08
CA LEU A 101 42.41 -7.50 -20.16
C LEU A 101 43.56 -6.57 -19.72
N LEU A 102 43.27 -5.48 -19.00
CA LEU A 102 44.31 -4.56 -18.53
C LEU A 102 45.29 -5.25 -17.58
N TRP A 103 44.79 -6.10 -16.68
CA TRP A 103 45.63 -6.91 -15.79
C TRP A 103 46.46 -7.93 -16.56
N TYR A 104 45.87 -8.62 -17.54
CA TYR A 104 46.63 -9.51 -18.43
C TYR A 104 47.78 -8.77 -19.13
N ILE A 105 47.50 -7.60 -19.71
CA ILE A 105 48.51 -6.78 -20.40
C ILE A 105 49.61 -6.33 -19.43
N ASN A 106 49.21 -5.84 -18.26
CA ASN A 106 50.13 -5.31 -17.27
C ASN A 106 51.10 -6.38 -16.75
N LEU A 107 50.59 -7.58 -16.44
CA LEU A 107 51.41 -8.69 -15.92
C LEU A 107 52.36 -9.28 -16.98
N HIS A 108 51.97 -9.31 -18.26
CA HIS A 108 52.78 -9.95 -19.32
C HIS A 108 53.70 -9.00 -20.07
N PHE A 109 53.35 -7.72 -20.20
CA PHE A 109 54.07 -6.77 -21.05
C PHE A 109 54.63 -5.56 -20.31
N ALA A 110 54.24 -5.32 -19.05
CA ALA A 110 54.63 -4.12 -18.29
C ALA A 110 54.90 -4.40 -16.79
N SER A 111 55.76 -5.39 -16.51
CA SER A 111 56.03 -5.89 -15.15
C SER A 111 56.68 -4.88 -14.18
N GLY A 112 57.19 -3.74 -14.67
CA GLY A 112 57.88 -2.74 -13.85
C GLY A 112 56.97 -1.87 -12.97
N MET A 113 55.66 -1.78 -13.28
CA MET A 113 54.69 -0.98 -12.52
C MET A 113 53.28 -1.54 -12.66
N LEU A 114 52.57 -1.72 -11.55
CA LEU A 114 51.18 -2.21 -11.51
C LEU A 114 50.14 -1.14 -11.91
N TRP A 115 50.32 -0.48 -13.05
CA TRP A 115 49.44 0.62 -13.49
C TRP A 115 47.97 0.17 -13.68
N ALA A 116 47.72 -1.10 -14.00
CA ALA A 116 46.37 -1.65 -14.13
C ALA A 116 45.58 -1.51 -12.82
N ALA A 117 46.23 -1.67 -11.66
CA ALA A 117 45.58 -1.50 -10.35
C ALA A 117 45.05 -0.07 -10.14
N ILE A 118 45.79 0.94 -10.60
CA ILE A 118 45.36 2.35 -10.53
C ILE A 118 44.13 2.57 -11.40
N VAL A 119 44.11 2.05 -12.64
CA VAL A 119 42.96 2.17 -13.56
C VAL A 119 41.74 1.43 -13.00
N THR A 120 41.94 0.21 -12.49
CA THR A 120 40.88 -0.57 -11.82
C THR A 120 40.28 0.21 -10.66
N ALA A 121 41.11 0.77 -9.78
CA ALA A 121 40.63 1.53 -8.64
C ALA A 121 39.91 2.81 -9.06
N ALA A 122 40.47 3.54 -10.05
CA ALA A 122 39.92 4.81 -10.51
C ALA A 122 38.53 4.62 -11.13
N TRP A 123 38.38 3.66 -12.03
CA TRP A 123 37.08 3.33 -12.61
C TRP A 123 36.15 2.64 -11.61
N GLY A 124 36.71 1.90 -10.66
CA GLY A 124 35.99 1.25 -9.57
C GLY A 124 35.19 2.22 -8.71
N THR A 125 35.66 3.46 -8.54
CA THR A 125 34.90 4.54 -7.87
C THR A 125 33.51 4.75 -8.50
N GLY A 126 33.44 4.72 -9.83
CA GLY A 126 32.18 4.83 -10.58
C GLY A 126 31.26 3.62 -10.40
N ILE A 127 31.83 2.41 -10.29
CA ILE A 127 31.06 1.18 -10.02
C ILE A 127 30.44 1.24 -8.63
N VAL A 128 31.21 1.65 -7.61
CA VAL A 128 30.70 1.82 -6.25
C VAL A 128 29.58 2.86 -6.21
N SER A 129 29.77 4.01 -6.86
CA SER A 129 28.74 5.05 -6.98
C SER A 129 27.44 4.51 -7.61
N ASN A 130 27.54 3.80 -8.75
CA ASN A 130 26.38 3.22 -9.43
C ASN A 130 25.68 2.14 -8.60
N PHE A 131 26.44 1.37 -7.81
CA PHE A 131 25.90 0.36 -6.90
C PHE A 131 25.03 0.99 -5.81
N PHE A 132 25.52 2.05 -5.15
CA PHE A 132 24.74 2.78 -4.14
C PHE A 132 23.49 3.44 -4.75
N ALA A 133 23.60 4.01 -5.95
CA ALA A 133 22.45 4.55 -6.67
C ALA A 133 21.39 3.48 -6.97
N MET A 134 21.80 2.29 -7.41
CA MET A 134 20.91 1.16 -7.65
C MET A 134 20.20 0.69 -6.36
N ILE A 135 20.94 0.50 -5.26
CA ILE A 135 20.36 0.10 -3.97
C ILE A 135 19.33 1.13 -3.52
N ARG A 136 19.69 2.42 -3.59
CA ARG A 136 18.80 3.48 -3.18
C ARG A 136 17.55 3.54 -4.05
N GLY A 137 17.70 3.42 -5.37
CA GLY A 137 16.58 3.35 -6.32
C GLY A 137 15.60 2.23 -6.00
N ARG A 138 16.10 1.01 -5.74
CA ARG A 138 15.25 -0.13 -5.32
C ARG A 138 14.52 0.13 -4.01
N SER A 139 15.22 0.67 -3.01
CA SER A 139 14.59 1.00 -1.74
C SER A 139 13.55 2.11 -1.87
N LYS A 140 13.74 3.08 -2.78
CA LYS A 140 12.72 4.11 -3.08
C LYS A 140 11.46 3.50 -3.68
N VAL A 141 11.61 2.61 -4.67
CA VAL A 141 10.47 1.93 -5.29
C VAL A 141 9.70 1.12 -4.26
N ALA A 142 10.40 0.31 -3.45
CA ALA A 142 9.77 -0.47 -2.40
C ALA A 142 9.05 0.38 -1.33
N GLU A 143 9.57 1.58 -1.04
CA GLU A 143 8.93 2.55 -0.14
C GLU A 143 7.68 3.15 -0.79
N MET A 144 7.76 3.60 -2.04
CA MET A 144 6.64 4.19 -2.78
C MET A 144 5.49 3.23 -3.03
N GLU A 145 5.76 1.94 -3.27
CA GLU A 145 4.72 0.92 -3.41
C GLU A 145 3.85 0.77 -2.16
N ARG A 146 4.37 1.18 -1.01
CA ARG A 146 3.69 1.13 0.29
C ARG A 146 3.13 2.49 0.71
N MET A 147 3.44 3.55 -0.04
CA MET A 147 2.98 4.90 0.27
C MET A 147 1.54 5.10 -0.20
N PRO A 148 0.69 5.78 0.60
CA PRO A 148 -0.57 6.29 0.08
C PRO A 148 -0.33 7.39 -0.95
N VAL A 149 -1.35 7.73 -1.74
CA VAL A 149 -1.28 8.86 -2.67
C VAL A 149 -1.04 10.14 -1.87
N LEU A 150 0.09 10.80 -2.14
CA LEU A 150 0.49 12.02 -1.45
C LEU A 150 -0.09 13.24 -2.18
N ALA A 151 -0.68 14.16 -1.42
CA ALA A 151 -0.98 15.50 -1.91
C ALA A 151 0.32 16.27 -2.23
N PRO A 152 0.27 17.38 -3.00
CA PRO A 152 1.47 18.10 -3.45
C PRO A 152 2.42 18.53 -2.33
N GLU A 153 1.90 19.03 -1.20
CA GLU A 153 2.73 19.48 -0.07
C GLU A 153 3.44 18.33 0.66
N PRO A 154 2.76 17.24 1.09
CA PRO A 154 3.44 16.05 1.59
C PRO A 154 4.45 15.44 0.60
N LEU A 155 4.14 15.44 -0.70
CA LEU A 155 5.02 14.96 -1.76
C LEU A 155 6.32 15.78 -1.82
N ASP A 156 6.23 17.11 -1.73
CA ASP A 156 7.40 18.00 -1.68
C ASP A 156 8.34 17.66 -0.50
N VAL A 157 7.78 17.42 0.69
CA VAL A 157 8.55 16.99 1.87
C VAL A 157 9.16 15.60 1.67
N TYR A 158 8.44 14.68 1.04
CA TYR A 158 8.94 13.34 0.76
C TYR A 158 10.08 13.34 -0.26
N LYS A 159 10.00 14.16 -1.32
CA LYS A 159 11.08 14.39 -2.28
C LYS A 159 12.34 14.92 -1.59
N LYS A 160 12.20 15.94 -0.73
CA LYS A 160 13.30 16.46 0.10
C LYS A 160 13.94 15.36 0.95
N LEU A 161 13.13 14.54 1.62
CA LEU A 161 13.63 13.44 2.43
C LEU A 161 14.43 12.44 1.60
N ASN A 162 13.95 12.11 0.40
CA ASN A 162 14.65 11.24 -0.53
C ASN A 162 15.96 11.85 -1.03
N ARG A 163 16.00 13.16 -1.28
CA ARG A 163 17.22 13.89 -1.65
C ARG A 163 18.31 13.78 -0.57
N VAL A 164 17.92 14.00 0.68
CA VAL A 164 18.77 13.87 1.87
C VAL A 164 19.33 12.45 1.99
N ARG A 165 18.49 11.43 1.77
CA ARG A 165 18.92 10.02 1.82
C ARG A 165 19.88 9.66 0.67
N ASP A 166 19.60 10.13 -0.54
CA ASP A 166 20.44 9.88 -1.71
C ASP A 166 21.81 10.53 -1.58
N SER A 167 21.84 11.80 -1.14
CA SER A 167 23.07 12.52 -0.88
C SER A 167 23.97 11.76 0.09
N MET A 168 23.41 11.32 1.21
CA MET A 168 24.17 10.54 2.20
C MET A 168 24.73 9.24 1.61
N ALA A 169 23.97 8.55 0.75
CA ALA A 169 24.44 7.36 0.05
C ALA A 169 25.61 7.67 -0.90
N MET A 170 25.57 8.79 -1.63
CA MET A 170 26.64 9.20 -2.54
C MET A 170 27.91 9.65 -1.81
N HIS A 171 27.78 10.34 -0.69
CA HIS A 171 28.92 10.65 0.18
C HIS A 171 29.53 9.37 0.76
N THR A 172 28.69 8.40 1.15
CA THR A 172 29.15 7.08 1.61
C THR A 172 29.91 6.34 0.50
N ALA A 173 29.41 6.38 -0.74
CA ALA A 173 30.13 5.80 -1.88
C ALA A 173 31.50 6.48 -2.10
N SER A 174 31.56 7.81 -1.96
CA SER A 174 32.78 8.59 -2.17
C SER A 174 33.81 8.38 -1.05
N ILE A 175 33.40 8.36 0.22
CA ILE A 175 34.30 8.16 1.36
C ILE A 175 34.88 6.75 1.40
N VAL A 176 34.20 5.76 0.82
CA VAL A 176 34.74 4.41 0.69
C VAL A 176 35.69 4.32 -0.51
N SER A 177 35.26 4.82 -1.67
CA SER A 177 35.97 4.55 -2.92
C SER A 177 37.17 5.46 -3.18
N VAL A 178 37.10 6.74 -2.83
CA VAL A 178 38.20 7.70 -3.10
C VAL A 178 39.41 7.43 -2.22
N PRO A 179 39.30 7.24 -0.88
CA PRO A 179 40.43 6.81 -0.07
C PRO A 179 41.05 5.51 -0.56
N ALA A 180 40.24 4.50 -0.89
CA ALA A 180 40.75 3.23 -1.43
C ALA A 180 41.59 3.45 -2.70
N LEU A 181 41.12 4.29 -3.63
CA LEU A 181 41.89 4.70 -4.80
C LEU A 181 43.21 5.40 -4.42
N LEU A 182 43.16 6.40 -3.54
CA LEU A 182 44.36 7.15 -3.13
C LEU A 182 45.39 6.25 -2.46
N PHE A 183 44.96 5.31 -1.61
CA PHE A 183 45.85 4.32 -1.00
C PHE A 183 46.48 3.40 -2.03
N ILE A 184 45.72 2.93 -3.03
CA ILE A 184 46.28 2.12 -4.13
C ILE A 184 47.32 2.91 -4.92
N ILE A 185 47.03 4.16 -5.27
CA ILE A 185 48.01 5.04 -5.95
C ILE A 185 49.26 5.17 -5.08
N ASN A 186 49.09 5.51 -3.80
CA ASN A 186 50.21 5.72 -2.87
C ASN A 186 51.10 4.47 -2.70
N LEU A 187 50.51 3.29 -2.54
CA LEU A 187 51.23 2.02 -2.42
C LEU A 187 52.08 1.72 -3.68
N ILE A 188 51.60 2.11 -4.86
CA ILE A 188 52.27 1.85 -6.13
C ILE A 188 53.34 2.91 -6.42
N THR A 189 53.07 4.18 -6.14
CA THR A 189 53.97 5.29 -6.52
C THR A 189 54.99 5.66 -5.45
N SER A 190 54.64 5.49 -4.16
CA SER A 190 55.42 6.04 -3.05
C SER A 190 55.15 5.30 -1.73
N PRO A 191 55.46 3.99 -1.62
CA PRO A 191 55.10 3.18 -0.45
C PRO A 191 55.81 3.61 0.84
N GLN A 192 56.92 4.34 0.74
CA GLN A 192 57.70 4.81 1.90
C GLN A 192 57.02 5.96 2.66
N PHE A 193 56.04 6.64 2.03
CA PHE A 193 55.37 7.78 2.64
C PHE A 193 53.87 7.73 2.33
N LEU A 194 53.04 7.47 3.35
CA LEU A 194 51.59 7.30 3.26
C LEU A 194 50.84 8.64 3.06
N TRP A 195 51.20 9.42 2.05
CA TRP A 195 50.58 10.73 1.79
C TRP A 195 49.06 10.63 1.60
N ALA A 196 48.53 9.49 1.12
CA ALA A 196 47.09 9.27 0.94
C ALA A 196 46.30 9.33 2.25
N ALA A 197 46.93 9.10 3.40
CA ALA A 197 46.28 9.20 4.70
C ALA A 197 45.82 10.62 5.02
N ILE A 198 46.54 11.65 4.56
CA ILE A 198 46.23 13.07 4.83
C ILE A 198 44.89 13.49 4.17
N PRO A 199 44.72 13.42 2.83
CA PRO A 199 43.45 13.77 2.20
C PRO A 199 42.32 12.83 2.62
N SER A 200 42.61 11.54 2.85
CA SER A 200 41.60 10.59 3.36
C SER A 200 41.12 10.98 4.76
N GLY A 201 42.01 11.45 5.63
CA GLY A 201 41.68 11.97 6.96
C GLY A 201 40.81 13.22 6.90
N ILE A 202 41.16 14.18 6.03
CA ILE A 202 40.34 15.39 5.81
C ILE A 202 38.94 15.02 5.30
N MET A 203 38.85 14.11 4.31
CA MET A 203 37.57 13.61 3.81
C MET A 203 36.75 12.92 4.90
N ALA A 204 37.39 12.12 5.76
CA ALA A 204 36.72 11.45 6.87
C ALA A 204 36.14 12.45 7.87
N LEU A 205 36.89 13.50 8.23
CA LEU A 205 36.40 14.57 9.10
C LEU A 205 35.20 15.30 8.49
N SER A 206 35.26 15.62 7.19
CA SER A 206 34.13 16.22 6.47
C SER A 206 32.90 15.31 6.48
N PHE A 207 33.10 14.01 6.22
CA PHE A 207 32.03 13.01 6.25
C PHE A 207 31.40 12.87 7.64
N LEU A 208 32.19 12.88 8.71
CA LEU A 208 31.68 12.84 10.09
C LEU A 208 30.78 14.04 10.42
N GLY A 209 31.12 15.23 9.92
CA GLY A 209 30.26 16.41 10.02
C GLY A 209 28.89 16.17 9.36
N HIS A 210 28.86 15.60 8.16
CA HIS A 210 27.61 15.25 7.49
C HIS A 210 26.84 14.16 8.25
N LEU A 211 27.52 13.12 8.70
CA LEU A 211 26.92 12.01 9.44
C LEU A 211 26.26 12.48 10.75
N ALA A 212 26.84 13.47 11.44
CA ALA A 212 26.27 14.05 12.66
C ALA A 212 24.97 14.83 12.40
N SER A 213 24.91 15.59 11.29
CA SER A 213 23.73 16.41 10.93
C SER A 213 22.61 15.63 10.24
N TYR A 214 22.94 14.52 9.58
CA TYR A 214 22.00 13.67 8.85
C TYR A 214 20.80 13.18 9.68
N PRO A 215 20.96 12.56 10.86
CA PRO A 215 19.81 12.03 11.62
C PRO A 215 18.86 13.13 12.08
N VAL A 216 19.36 14.32 12.40
CA VAL A 216 18.54 15.47 12.82
C VAL A 216 17.66 15.93 11.66
N THR A 217 18.26 16.14 10.49
CA THR A 217 17.56 16.59 9.28
C THR A 217 16.55 15.56 8.80
N LYS A 218 16.97 14.29 8.73
CA LYS A 218 16.10 13.16 8.38
C LYS A 218 14.89 13.11 9.30
N ARG A 219 15.10 13.12 10.63
CA ARG A 219 14.00 13.08 11.61
C ARG A 219 13.10 14.31 11.53
N GLY A 220 13.66 15.50 11.25
CA GLY A 220 12.88 16.72 11.07
C GLY A 220 11.93 16.62 9.87
N LEU A 221 12.42 16.15 8.72
CA LEU A 221 11.61 15.92 7.52
C LEU A 221 10.59 14.79 7.71
N GLU A 222 10.97 13.70 8.39
CA GLU A 222 10.06 12.61 8.74
C GLU A 222 8.91 13.11 9.64
N LYS A 223 9.23 13.83 10.72
CA LYS A 223 8.21 14.43 11.60
C LYS A 223 7.29 15.40 10.84
N LYS A 224 7.85 16.22 9.94
CA LYS A 224 7.04 17.12 9.10
C LYS A 224 6.11 16.35 8.18
N LEU A 225 6.61 15.31 7.51
CA LEU A 225 5.82 14.45 6.64
C LEU A 225 4.70 13.74 7.41
N PHE A 226 5.04 13.15 8.56
CA PHE A 226 4.11 12.47 9.46
C PHE A 226 2.99 13.40 9.93
N ARG A 227 3.34 14.62 10.35
CA ARG A 227 2.36 15.64 10.71
C ARG A 227 1.42 15.99 9.57
N LEU A 228 1.94 16.16 8.35
CA LEU A 228 1.11 16.45 7.17
C LEU A 228 0.19 15.27 6.78
N LEU A 229 0.64 14.05 7.06
CA LEU A 229 -0.12 12.82 6.79
C LEU A 229 -1.02 12.39 7.94
N GLY A 230 -0.93 13.03 9.11
CA GLY A 230 -1.70 12.67 10.30
C GLY A 230 -1.32 11.32 10.91
N VAL A 231 -0.10 10.83 10.67
CA VAL A 231 0.45 9.60 11.24
C VAL A 231 1.62 9.93 12.18
N GLU A 232 2.01 9.02 13.06
CA GLU A 232 3.12 9.22 14.00
C GLU A 232 4.42 8.52 13.53
N SER A 233 4.31 7.50 12.68
CA SER A 233 5.45 6.70 12.27
C SER A 233 5.32 6.08 10.88
N TRP A 234 6.47 5.68 10.32
CA TRP A 234 6.52 4.85 9.11
C TRP A 234 5.76 3.54 9.25
N ARG A 235 5.78 2.94 10.45
CA ARG A 235 5.10 1.66 10.72
C ARG A 235 3.59 1.83 10.56
N GLU A 236 3.03 2.87 11.15
CA GLU A 236 1.60 3.20 11.06
C GLU A 236 1.18 3.51 9.61
N LEU A 237 1.99 4.31 8.91
CA LEU A 237 1.74 4.65 7.51
C LEU A 237 1.67 3.40 6.63
N PHE A 238 2.64 2.50 6.77
CA PHE A 238 2.72 1.28 5.95
C PHE A 238 1.76 0.18 6.41
N SER A 239 1.45 0.07 7.70
CA SER A 239 0.41 -0.85 8.17
C SER A 239 -0.96 -0.44 7.64
N GLY A 240 -1.27 0.86 7.64
CA GLY A 240 -2.51 1.37 7.08
C GLY A 240 -2.62 1.13 5.58
N ALA A 241 -1.56 1.33 4.82
CA ALA A 241 -1.54 1.03 3.38
C ALA A 241 -1.69 -0.48 3.09
N ARG A 242 -1.02 -1.33 3.89
CA ARG A 242 -1.13 -2.78 3.77
C ARG A 242 -2.55 -3.27 4.07
N ASN A 243 -3.13 -2.86 5.19
CA ASN A 243 -4.48 -3.23 5.59
C ASN A 243 -5.50 -2.80 4.51
N ARG A 244 -5.32 -1.61 3.92
CA ARG A 244 -6.16 -1.14 2.82
C ARG A 244 -6.03 -2.00 1.56
N ARG A 245 -4.82 -2.42 1.20
CA ARG A 245 -4.58 -3.28 0.03
C ARG A 245 -5.16 -4.68 0.23
N GLU A 246 -4.98 -5.26 1.42
CA GLU A 246 -5.56 -6.55 1.78
C GLU A 246 -7.10 -6.49 1.78
N ALA A 247 -7.67 -5.42 2.35
CA ALA A 247 -9.11 -5.16 2.34
C ALA A 247 -9.66 -4.96 0.91
N ALA A 248 -8.97 -4.18 0.07
CA ALA A 248 -9.33 -3.98 -1.33
C ALA A 248 -9.33 -5.30 -2.11
N LYS A 249 -8.31 -6.15 -1.90
CA LYS A 249 -8.26 -7.49 -2.53
C LYS A 249 -9.42 -8.38 -2.06
N ALA A 250 -9.73 -8.37 -0.77
CA ALA A 250 -10.82 -9.16 -0.19
C ALA A 250 -12.22 -8.66 -0.61
N SER A 251 -12.35 -7.37 -0.91
CA SER A 251 -13.63 -6.75 -1.28
C SER A 251 -14.02 -6.93 -2.75
N GLY A 252 -13.13 -7.48 -3.59
CA GLY A 252 -13.43 -7.78 -4.98
C GLY A 252 -13.99 -6.57 -5.77
N PRO A 253 -15.16 -6.69 -6.44
CA PRO A 253 -15.80 -5.59 -7.16
C PRO A 253 -16.14 -4.37 -6.29
N TYR A 254 -16.26 -4.56 -4.97
CA TYR A 254 -16.63 -3.51 -4.01
C TYR A 254 -15.42 -2.77 -3.41
N ALA A 255 -14.20 -3.07 -3.85
CA ALA A 255 -12.98 -2.43 -3.37
C ALA A 255 -13.02 -0.90 -3.47
N ASN A 256 -13.68 -0.36 -4.51
CA ASN A 256 -13.81 1.08 -4.71
C ASN A 256 -14.66 1.76 -3.62
N LEU A 257 -15.72 1.10 -3.13
CA LEU A 257 -16.59 1.65 -2.08
C LEU A 257 -15.86 1.70 -0.73
N TYR A 258 -15.09 0.66 -0.41
CA TYR A 258 -14.21 0.66 0.77
C TYR A 258 -13.12 1.74 0.65
N ALA A 259 -12.44 1.83 -0.50
CA ALA A 259 -11.41 2.84 -0.72
C ALA A 259 -11.97 4.26 -0.59
N GLU A 260 -13.19 4.49 -1.07
CA GLU A 260 -13.91 5.76 -0.92
C GLU A 260 -14.21 6.06 0.55
N ALA A 261 -14.77 5.12 1.30
CA ALA A 261 -15.03 5.29 2.74
C ALA A 261 -13.75 5.60 3.53
N ALA A 262 -12.67 4.86 3.28
CA ALA A 262 -11.37 5.08 3.92
C ALA A 262 -10.79 6.46 3.57
N THR A 263 -10.95 6.90 2.32
CA THR A 263 -10.50 8.24 1.88
C THR A 263 -11.27 9.34 2.60
N VAL A 264 -12.59 9.23 2.69
CA VAL A 264 -13.43 10.22 3.39
C VAL A 264 -13.07 10.28 4.88
N ARG A 265 -12.86 9.13 5.52
CA ARG A 265 -12.37 9.06 6.91
C ARG A 265 -11.02 9.76 7.07
N ASP A 266 -10.05 9.48 6.19
CA ASP A 266 -8.72 10.09 6.27
C ASP A 266 -8.76 11.61 6.11
N GLU A 267 -9.65 12.13 5.27
CA GLU A 267 -9.90 13.56 5.12
C GLU A 267 -10.51 14.18 6.38
N ILE A 268 -11.49 13.51 7.00
CA ILE A 268 -12.09 13.96 8.27
C ILE A 268 -11.04 13.99 9.38
N VAL A 269 -10.27 12.90 9.54
CA VAL A 269 -9.23 12.81 10.57
C VAL A 269 -8.12 13.84 10.35
N ARG A 270 -7.74 14.09 9.08
CA ARG A 270 -6.79 15.16 8.77
C ARG A 270 -7.34 16.53 9.17
N ALA A 271 -8.62 16.79 8.90
CA ALA A 271 -9.27 18.05 9.31
C ALA A 271 -9.26 18.21 10.84
N ILE A 272 -9.56 17.13 11.59
CA ILE A 272 -9.52 17.12 13.06
C ILE A 272 -8.12 17.41 13.57
N LYS A 273 -7.09 16.71 13.08
CA LYS A 273 -5.71 16.85 13.57
C LYS A 273 -5.05 18.18 13.21
N THR A 274 -5.45 18.79 12.09
CA THR A 274 -4.83 20.04 11.60
C THR A 274 -5.43 21.26 12.27
N ASP A 275 -6.71 21.22 12.61
CA ASP A 275 -7.43 22.33 13.21
C ASP A 275 -7.42 22.22 14.73
N LYS A 276 -6.79 23.18 15.44
CA LYS A 276 -6.67 23.12 16.91
C LYS A 276 -8.03 23.09 17.62
N ALA A 277 -9.04 23.75 17.06
CA ALA A 277 -10.39 23.75 17.62
C ALA A 277 -11.01 22.36 17.53
N TYR A 278 -10.86 21.69 16.37
CA TYR A 278 -11.35 20.33 16.20
C TYR A 278 -10.53 19.29 16.96
N ALA A 279 -9.21 19.46 17.06
CA ALA A 279 -8.38 18.55 17.85
C ALA A 279 -8.79 18.56 19.33
N ALA A 280 -9.14 19.73 19.89
CA ALA A 280 -9.62 19.82 21.27
C ALA A 280 -10.97 19.12 21.48
N GLU A 281 -11.87 19.21 20.50
CA GLU A 281 -13.25 18.71 20.62
C GLU A 281 -13.44 17.26 20.14
N PHE A 282 -12.73 16.81 19.10
CA PHE A 282 -13.06 15.56 18.41
C PHE A 282 -11.99 14.47 18.49
N ASP A 283 -10.75 14.81 18.83
CA ASP A 283 -9.60 13.89 18.65
C ASP A 283 -9.76 12.57 19.41
N LYS A 284 -10.23 12.62 20.67
CA LYS A 284 -10.28 11.43 21.54
C LYS A 284 -11.40 10.44 21.19
N ASP A 285 -12.57 10.91 20.80
CA ASP A 285 -13.77 10.06 20.66
C ASP A 285 -14.21 9.86 19.21
N MET A 286 -13.98 10.85 18.34
CA MET A 286 -14.44 10.79 16.95
C MET A 286 -13.54 9.90 16.09
N ILE A 287 -12.21 9.99 16.27
CA ILE A 287 -11.26 9.22 15.45
C ILE A 287 -11.48 7.71 15.64
N PRO A 288 -11.57 7.17 16.88
CA PRO A 288 -11.88 5.75 17.07
C PRO A 288 -13.25 5.34 16.51
N THR A 289 -14.26 6.21 16.60
CA THR A 289 -15.60 5.97 16.03
C THR A 289 -15.55 5.86 14.51
N LEU A 290 -14.83 6.77 13.84
CA LEU A 290 -14.63 6.73 12.39
C LEU A 290 -13.84 5.49 11.95
N ASP A 291 -12.83 5.09 12.72
CA ASP A 291 -12.07 3.87 12.47
C ASP A 291 -12.95 2.63 12.53
N ARG A 292 -13.73 2.49 13.60
CA ARG A 292 -14.70 1.41 13.76
C ARG A 292 -15.72 1.40 12.61
N TYR A 293 -16.19 2.57 12.19
CA TYR A 293 -17.16 2.68 11.10
C TYR A 293 -16.59 2.23 9.75
N VAL A 294 -15.35 2.62 9.42
CA VAL A 294 -14.68 2.15 8.20
C VAL A 294 -14.39 0.65 8.26
N ASP A 295 -14.07 0.11 9.43
CA ASP A 295 -13.91 -1.33 9.62
C ASP A 295 -15.24 -2.09 9.44
N GLN A 296 -16.36 -1.53 9.88
CA GLN A 296 -17.68 -2.11 9.60
C GLN A 296 -17.99 -2.06 8.09
N VAL A 297 -17.69 -0.96 7.40
CA VAL A 297 -17.81 -0.86 5.93
C VAL A 297 -16.95 -1.92 5.24
N LYS A 298 -15.74 -2.19 5.73
CA LYS A 298 -14.87 -3.26 5.23
C LYS A 298 -15.50 -4.65 5.41
N LEU A 299 -16.10 -4.93 6.55
CA LEU A 299 -16.79 -6.21 6.77
C LEU A 299 -17.98 -6.36 5.80
N LEU A 300 -18.77 -5.30 5.64
CA LEU A 300 -19.87 -5.26 4.67
C LEU A 300 -19.41 -5.53 3.24
N THR A 301 -18.32 -4.91 2.78
CA THR A 301 -17.80 -5.17 1.42
C THR A 301 -17.31 -6.60 1.24
N GLN A 302 -16.74 -7.20 2.28
CA GLN A 302 -16.32 -8.60 2.27
C GLN A 302 -17.53 -9.54 2.22
N SER A 303 -18.53 -9.34 3.08
CA SER A 303 -19.75 -10.16 3.10
C SER A 303 -20.53 -10.09 1.79
N VAL A 304 -20.67 -8.90 1.18
CA VAL A 304 -21.33 -8.77 -0.13
C VAL A 304 -20.54 -9.52 -1.21
N ASN A 305 -19.21 -9.45 -1.19
CA ASN A 305 -18.37 -10.16 -2.15
C ASN A 305 -18.44 -11.68 -1.97
N GLU A 306 -18.55 -12.16 -0.72
CA GLU A 306 -18.74 -13.58 -0.40
C GLU A 306 -20.09 -14.10 -0.89
N ILE A 307 -21.18 -13.36 -0.65
CA ILE A 307 -22.51 -13.74 -1.15
C ILE A 307 -22.54 -13.74 -2.68
N ASP A 308 -21.94 -12.73 -3.33
CA ASP A 308 -21.80 -12.71 -4.80
C ASP A 308 -21.06 -13.95 -5.32
N ALA A 309 -19.98 -14.37 -4.64
CA ALA A 309 -19.24 -15.56 -5.01
C ALA A 309 -20.08 -16.83 -4.85
N ILE A 310 -20.86 -16.95 -3.77
CA ILE A 310 -21.77 -18.09 -3.54
C ILE A 310 -22.86 -18.11 -4.62
N VAL A 311 -23.56 -17.01 -4.84
CA VAL A 311 -24.63 -16.90 -5.84
C VAL A 311 -24.11 -17.22 -7.25
N ALA A 312 -22.90 -16.77 -7.59
CA ALA A 312 -22.28 -17.06 -8.89
C ALA A 312 -21.95 -18.55 -9.09
N THR A 313 -21.82 -19.35 -8.03
CA THR A 313 -21.56 -20.80 -8.13
C THR A 313 -22.83 -21.64 -8.31
N ILE A 314 -24.02 -21.07 -8.09
CA ILE A 314 -25.29 -21.81 -8.16
C ILE A 314 -25.91 -21.63 -9.55
N PRO A 315 -25.96 -22.68 -10.39
CA PRO A 315 -26.52 -22.58 -11.73
C PRO A 315 -28.05 -22.61 -11.70
N LEU A 316 -28.68 -21.47 -11.40
CA LEU A 316 -30.15 -21.35 -11.35
C LEU A 316 -30.86 -21.85 -12.62
N ALA A 317 -30.22 -21.67 -13.79
CA ALA A 317 -30.74 -22.16 -15.06
C ALA A 317 -30.76 -23.69 -15.14
N ASP A 318 -29.78 -24.37 -14.54
CA ASP A 318 -29.71 -25.83 -14.50
C ASP A 318 -30.75 -26.38 -13.52
N LEU A 319 -30.91 -25.75 -12.35
CA LEU A 319 -31.97 -26.09 -11.38
C LEU A 319 -33.37 -26.00 -12.01
N ALA A 320 -33.66 -24.89 -12.70
CA ALA A 320 -34.95 -24.71 -13.39
C ALA A 320 -35.18 -25.76 -14.49
N LYS A 321 -34.13 -26.11 -15.23
CA LYS A 321 -34.18 -27.15 -16.28
C LYS A 321 -34.41 -28.53 -15.67
N ASP A 322 -33.73 -28.84 -14.57
CA ASP A 322 -33.86 -30.12 -13.85
C ASP A 322 -35.25 -30.26 -13.24
N LYS A 323 -35.80 -29.19 -12.66
CA LYS A 323 -37.19 -29.14 -12.19
C LYS A 323 -38.18 -29.47 -13.31
N ALA A 324 -38.08 -28.77 -14.45
CA ALA A 324 -38.95 -29.02 -15.60
C ALA A 324 -38.83 -30.45 -16.15
N SER A 325 -37.62 -31.02 -16.13
CA SER A 325 -37.35 -32.41 -16.51
C SER A 325 -38.02 -33.41 -15.56
N LEU A 326 -37.95 -33.16 -14.25
CA LEU A 326 -38.58 -33.99 -13.21
C LEU A 326 -40.11 -33.90 -13.26
N GLU A 327 -40.68 -32.71 -13.46
CA GLU A 327 -42.11 -32.50 -13.63
C GLU A 327 -42.65 -33.28 -14.83
N SER A 328 -41.94 -33.23 -15.97
CA SER A 328 -42.28 -34.00 -17.16
C SER A 328 -42.24 -35.52 -16.92
N LYS A 329 -41.18 -36.02 -16.26
CA LYS A 329 -41.05 -37.45 -15.90
C LYS A 329 -42.13 -37.91 -14.91
N MET A 330 -42.50 -37.06 -13.96
CA MET A 330 -43.57 -37.32 -12.99
C MET A 330 -44.93 -37.47 -13.70
N GLY A 331 -45.19 -36.64 -14.73
CA GLY A 331 -46.40 -36.74 -15.55
C GLY A 331 -46.47 -37.99 -16.43
N GLN A 332 -45.32 -38.52 -16.85
CA GLN A 332 -45.21 -39.70 -17.73
C GLN A 332 -45.18 -41.04 -16.99
N THR A 333 -44.89 -41.03 -15.69
CA THR A 333 -44.71 -42.27 -14.91
C THR A 333 -46.02 -42.73 -14.29
N GLU A 334 -46.38 -44.01 -14.42
CA GLU A 334 -47.60 -44.57 -13.80
C GLU A 334 -47.37 -45.05 -12.35
N SER A 335 -46.13 -45.38 -11.99
CA SER A 335 -45.78 -45.86 -10.64
C SER A 335 -45.93 -44.76 -9.57
N GLN A 336 -46.76 -45.03 -8.58
CA GLN A 336 -47.02 -44.09 -7.48
C GLN A 336 -45.78 -43.85 -6.61
N GLY A 337 -44.95 -44.87 -6.39
CA GLY A 337 -43.69 -44.73 -5.63
C GLY A 337 -42.72 -43.76 -6.29
N MET A 338 -42.58 -43.85 -7.62
CA MET A 338 -41.72 -42.94 -8.38
C MET A 338 -42.22 -41.50 -8.38
N LYS A 339 -43.55 -41.28 -8.40
CA LYS A 339 -44.13 -39.94 -8.27
C LYS A 339 -43.80 -39.29 -6.92
N ILE A 340 -43.76 -40.08 -5.85
CA ILE A 340 -43.38 -39.59 -4.52
C ILE A 340 -41.92 -39.14 -4.51
N GLU A 341 -41.01 -39.94 -5.06
CA GLU A 341 -39.59 -39.57 -5.16
C GLU A 341 -39.36 -38.36 -6.06
N TYR A 342 -40.03 -38.27 -7.21
CA TYR A 342 -39.94 -37.08 -8.08
C TYR A 342 -40.45 -35.82 -7.38
N ARG A 343 -41.57 -35.90 -6.66
CA ARG A 343 -42.07 -34.77 -5.87
C ARG A 343 -41.07 -34.35 -4.81
N ARG A 344 -40.48 -35.29 -4.08
CA ARG A 344 -39.44 -35.01 -3.08
C ARG A 344 -38.24 -34.27 -3.69
N SER A 345 -37.77 -34.70 -4.87
CA SER A 345 -36.67 -34.04 -5.57
C SER A 345 -37.06 -32.65 -6.09
N ILE A 346 -38.29 -32.46 -6.56
CA ILE A 346 -38.82 -31.14 -6.96
C ILE A 346 -38.88 -30.21 -5.76
N ASP A 347 -39.44 -30.66 -4.63
CA ASP A 347 -39.54 -29.89 -3.39
C ASP A 347 -38.14 -29.45 -2.90
N GLU A 348 -37.13 -30.30 -3.06
CA GLU A 348 -35.74 -29.95 -2.72
C GLU A 348 -35.15 -28.88 -3.66
N ILE A 349 -35.40 -28.98 -4.97
CA ILE A 349 -34.99 -27.94 -5.92
C ILE A 349 -35.70 -26.62 -5.62
N GLU A 350 -37.00 -26.64 -5.28
CA GLU A 350 -37.74 -25.43 -4.92
C GLU A 350 -37.18 -24.76 -3.66
N ARG A 351 -36.75 -25.54 -2.66
CA ARG A 351 -36.05 -25.01 -1.49
C ARG A 351 -34.71 -24.38 -1.86
N GLN A 352 -33.95 -25.00 -2.76
CA GLN A 352 -32.69 -24.43 -3.26
C GLN A 352 -32.92 -23.12 -4.03
N GLU A 353 -33.92 -23.06 -4.91
CA GLU A 353 -34.32 -21.85 -5.63
C GLU A 353 -34.73 -20.74 -4.65
N SER A 354 -35.55 -21.06 -3.64
CA SER A 354 -35.95 -20.12 -2.60
C SER A 354 -34.75 -19.59 -1.81
N ALA A 355 -33.86 -20.48 -1.36
CA ALA A 355 -32.67 -20.10 -0.62
C ALA A 355 -31.73 -19.21 -1.45
N CYS A 356 -31.60 -19.47 -2.75
CA CYS A 356 -30.84 -18.61 -3.66
C CYS A 356 -31.47 -17.23 -3.77
N LYS A 357 -32.78 -17.16 -3.93
CA LYS A 357 -33.51 -15.89 -4.00
C LYS A 357 -33.35 -15.08 -2.71
N ASP A 358 -33.44 -15.73 -1.56
CA ASP A 358 -33.21 -15.09 -0.26
C ASP A 358 -31.78 -14.51 -0.15
N LEU A 359 -30.77 -15.23 -0.66
CA LEU A 359 -29.39 -14.74 -0.74
C LEU A 359 -29.26 -13.54 -1.70
N GLU A 360 -29.98 -13.52 -2.82
CA GLU A 360 -29.99 -12.39 -3.74
C GLU A 360 -30.63 -11.14 -3.13
N ASP A 361 -31.73 -11.33 -2.39
CA ASP A 361 -32.42 -10.26 -1.67
C ASP A 361 -31.52 -9.70 -0.54
N GLN A 362 -30.87 -10.59 0.23
CA GLN A 362 -29.87 -10.20 1.23
C GLN A 362 -28.71 -9.42 0.63
N ARG A 363 -28.18 -9.89 -0.52
CA ARG A 363 -27.14 -9.21 -1.28
C ARG A 363 -27.57 -7.79 -1.67
N GLU A 364 -28.79 -7.61 -2.17
CA GLU A 364 -29.29 -6.29 -2.56
C GLU A 364 -29.42 -5.36 -1.35
N VAL A 365 -29.98 -5.85 -0.24
CA VAL A 365 -30.08 -5.10 1.01
C VAL A 365 -28.70 -4.66 1.51
N LEU A 366 -27.70 -5.55 1.49
CA LEU A 366 -26.34 -5.23 1.90
C LEU A 366 -25.67 -4.21 0.95
N LYS A 367 -25.93 -4.28 -0.36
CA LYS A 367 -25.45 -3.27 -1.34
C LYS A 367 -26.03 -1.89 -1.05
N LEU A 368 -27.33 -1.81 -0.80
CA LEU A 368 -28.00 -0.56 -0.46
C LEU A 368 -27.45 0.03 0.85
N ARG A 369 -27.24 -0.82 1.86
CA ARG A 369 -26.65 -0.44 3.15
C ARG A 369 -25.21 0.05 2.99
N LEU A 370 -24.39 -0.67 2.23
CA LEU A 370 -23.02 -0.27 1.91
C LEU A 370 -22.97 1.10 1.24
N GLY A 371 -23.83 1.34 0.24
CA GLY A 371 -23.94 2.64 -0.42
C GLY A 371 -24.39 3.74 0.54
N SER A 372 -25.37 3.45 1.40
CA SER A 372 -25.83 4.36 2.46
C SER A 372 -24.71 4.71 3.45
N SER A 373 -23.89 3.73 3.84
CA SER A 373 -22.80 3.94 4.78
C SER A 373 -21.71 4.86 4.25
N VAL A 374 -21.30 4.66 2.99
CA VAL A 374 -20.36 5.54 2.31
C VAL A 374 -20.93 6.97 2.20
N ASN A 375 -22.21 7.10 1.85
CA ASN A 375 -22.87 8.40 1.77
C ASN A 375 -23.00 9.10 3.12
N SER A 376 -23.19 8.34 4.21
CA SER A 376 -23.25 8.89 5.57
C SER A 376 -21.92 9.52 5.99
N LEU A 377 -20.78 8.88 5.67
CA LEU A 377 -19.44 9.47 5.87
C LEU A 377 -19.24 10.75 5.04
N LYS A 378 -19.66 10.74 3.77
CA LYS A 378 -19.57 11.93 2.91
C LYS A 378 -20.39 13.08 3.48
N GLN A 379 -21.60 12.79 3.97
CA GLN A 379 -22.45 13.79 4.59
C GLN A 379 -21.81 14.33 5.87
N LEU A 380 -21.22 13.48 6.71
CA LEU A 380 -20.49 13.89 7.92
C LEU A 380 -19.34 14.85 7.57
N LYS A 381 -18.56 14.54 6.52
CA LYS A 381 -17.51 15.43 6.00
C LYS A 381 -18.08 16.80 5.57
N ILE A 382 -19.21 16.82 4.87
CA ILE A 382 -19.88 18.05 4.43
C ILE A 382 -20.35 18.85 5.65
N ASP A 383 -20.95 18.20 6.65
CA ASP A 383 -21.45 18.84 7.85
C ASP A 383 -20.31 19.49 8.65
N MET A 384 -19.15 18.82 8.76
CA MET A 384 -17.94 19.40 9.35
C MET A 384 -17.41 20.60 8.55
N ALA A 385 -17.39 20.51 7.21
CA ALA A 385 -16.95 21.63 6.38
C ALA A 385 -17.88 22.85 6.50
N ARG A 386 -19.21 22.62 6.63
CA ARG A 386 -20.20 23.68 6.85
C ARG A 386 -20.00 24.37 8.19
N MET A 387 -19.76 23.60 9.25
CA MET A 387 -19.45 24.14 10.58
C MET A 387 -18.23 25.05 10.54
N LYS A 388 -17.17 24.65 9.82
CA LYS A 388 -15.98 25.49 9.64
C LYS A 388 -16.27 26.81 8.93
N ALA A 389 -17.23 26.84 8.01
CA ALA A 389 -17.56 28.02 7.22
C ALA A 389 -18.50 29.00 7.97
N LEU A 390 -19.24 28.53 8.98
CA LEU A 390 -20.26 29.30 9.71
C LEU A 390 -20.04 29.18 11.25
N PRO A 391 -19.04 29.88 11.81
CA PRO A 391 -18.70 29.79 13.25
C PRO A 391 -19.64 30.54 14.23
N ASP A 392 -20.80 31.03 13.79
CA ASP A 392 -21.67 31.86 14.64
C ASP A 392 -22.45 31.03 15.70
N ALA A 393 -22.39 31.48 16.97
CA ALA A 393 -23.21 31.24 18.18
C ALA A 393 -23.81 29.86 18.53
N ASN A 394 -23.89 28.89 17.62
CA ASN A 394 -24.48 27.55 17.79
C ASN A 394 -23.45 26.42 17.60
N GLU A 395 -22.14 26.71 17.67
CA GLU A 395 -21.07 25.73 17.48
C GLU A 395 -21.27 24.47 18.35
N HIS A 396 -21.58 24.64 19.65
CA HIS A 396 -21.80 23.51 20.56
C HIS A 396 -22.93 22.57 20.12
N ARG A 397 -24.07 23.10 19.66
CA ARG A 397 -25.20 22.27 19.21
C ARG A 397 -24.85 21.52 17.92
N ALA A 398 -24.18 22.19 16.99
CA ALA A 398 -23.72 21.55 15.75
C ALA A 398 -22.66 20.46 16.03
N LEU A 399 -21.77 20.68 17.01
CA LEU A 399 -20.77 19.70 17.44
C LEU A 399 -21.44 18.45 18.04
N GLU A 400 -22.43 18.63 18.92
CA GLU A 400 -23.20 17.52 19.48
C GLU A 400 -23.99 16.75 18.41
N GLU A 401 -24.59 17.44 17.45
CA GLU A 401 -25.28 16.80 16.32
C GLU A 401 -24.31 15.95 15.47
N ILE A 402 -23.08 16.42 15.23
CA ILE A 402 -22.04 15.65 14.53
C ILE A 402 -21.59 14.44 15.36
N ARG A 403 -21.35 14.59 16.67
CA ARG A 403 -21.01 13.46 17.56
C ARG A 403 -22.12 12.43 17.61
N ARG A 404 -23.37 12.88 17.77
CA ARG A 404 -24.54 12.00 17.81
C ARG A 404 -24.68 11.24 16.50
N LYS A 405 -24.57 11.92 15.35
CA LYS A 405 -24.64 11.29 14.03
C LYS A 405 -23.52 10.26 13.81
N ALA A 406 -22.30 10.56 14.24
CA ALA A 406 -21.20 9.60 14.17
C ALA A 406 -21.46 8.37 15.05
N ALA A 407 -22.02 8.55 16.25
CA ALA A 407 -22.39 7.44 17.12
C ALA A 407 -23.57 6.61 16.57
N GLU A 408 -24.60 7.27 16.03
CA GLU A 408 -25.75 6.63 15.36
C GLU A 408 -25.30 5.80 14.16
N MET A 409 -24.34 6.30 13.37
CA MET A 409 -23.73 5.59 12.25
C MET A 409 -23.11 4.26 12.71
N THR A 410 -22.31 4.28 13.77
CA THR A 410 -21.69 3.06 14.31
C THR A 410 -22.72 2.09 14.89
N GLY A 411 -23.72 2.59 15.62
CA GLY A 411 -24.79 1.77 16.20
C GLY A 411 -25.60 1.03 15.15
N TYR A 412 -26.00 1.72 14.07
CA TYR A 412 -26.72 1.09 12.96
C TYR A 412 -25.93 -0.08 12.35
N LEU A 413 -24.62 0.05 12.16
CA LEU A 413 -23.81 -1.02 11.60
C LEU A 413 -23.50 -2.15 12.58
N ASP A 414 -23.41 -1.85 13.88
CA ASP A 414 -23.28 -2.89 14.91
C ASP A 414 -24.54 -3.76 14.98
N ASP A 415 -25.73 -3.15 14.97
CA ASP A 415 -27.00 -3.87 14.95
C ASP A 415 -27.12 -4.78 13.72
N LEU A 416 -26.62 -4.31 12.58
CA LEU A 416 -26.57 -5.12 11.35
C LEU A 416 -25.60 -6.28 11.45
N LYS A 417 -24.43 -6.05 12.04
CA LYS A 417 -23.44 -7.10 12.26
C LYS A 417 -24.01 -8.18 13.18
N VAL A 418 -24.65 -7.78 14.27
CA VAL A 418 -25.32 -8.70 15.21
C VAL A 418 -26.42 -9.47 14.50
N GLY A 419 -27.31 -8.80 13.76
CA GLY A 419 -28.38 -9.48 13.03
C GLY A 419 -27.85 -10.47 11.97
N TYR A 420 -26.71 -10.17 11.34
CA TYR A 420 -26.07 -11.09 10.40
C TYR A 420 -25.43 -12.28 11.11
N GLU A 421 -24.68 -12.04 12.20
CA GLU A 421 -24.10 -13.10 13.04
C GLU A 421 -25.18 -14.02 13.62
N GLU A 422 -26.34 -13.47 14.01
CA GLU A 422 -27.51 -14.24 14.44
C GLU A 422 -28.13 -15.04 13.28
N SER A 423 -28.22 -14.48 12.08
CA SER A 423 -28.72 -15.21 10.90
C SER A 423 -27.80 -16.34 10.42
N LEU A 424 -26.51 -16.26 10.77
CA LEU A 424 -25.51 -17.30 10.48
C LEU A 424 -25.44 -18.37 11.57
N LYS A 425 -25.98 -18.13 12.77
CA LYS A 425 -26.11 -19.19 13.77
C LYS A 425 -27.06 -20.24 13.24
N ASP A 426 -26.67 -21.50 13.40
CA ASP A 426 -27.44 -22.62 12.91
C ASP A 426 -28.84 -22.61 13.57
N PRO A 427 -29.92 -22.39 12.81
CA PRO A 427 -31.27 -22.36 13.36
C PRO A 427 -31.69 -23.69 13.97
N PHE A 428 -30.96 -24.77 13.69
CA PHE A 428 -31.19 -26.10 14.24
C PHE A 428 -30.36 -26.40 15.48
N GLU A 429 -29.36 -25.59 15.84
CA GLU A 429 -28.50 -25.86 17.02
C GLU A 429 -29.33 -25.93 18.31
N GLU A 430 -30.30 -25.02 18.47
CA GLU A 430 -31.20 -25.03 19.63
C GLU A 430 -32.21 -26.19 19.58
N LEU A 431 -32.65 -26.59 18.38
CA LEU A 431 -33.54 -27.73 18.20
C LEU A 431 -32.83 -29.07 18.44
N GLU A 432 -31.57 -29.20 18.00
CA GLU A 432 -30.73 -30.35 18.28
C GLU A 432 -30.42 -30.46 19.77
N ARG A 433 -30.15 -29.34 20.46
CA ARG A 433 -30.01 -29.31 21.92
C ARG A 433 -31.29 -29.79 22.61
N LEU A 434 -32.45 -29.28 22.21
CA LEU A 434 -33.74 -29.67 22.77
C LEU A 434 -34.08 -31.14 22.48
N ALA A 435 -33.73 -31.65 21.29
CA ALA A 435 -33.90 -33.05 20.94
C ALA A 435 -32.99 -33.96 21.78
N ALA A 436 -31.72 -33.56 21.97
CA ALA A 436 -30.78 -34.28 22.83
C ALA A 436 -31.25 -34.30 24.30
N GLU A 437 -31.74 -33.17 24.82
CA GLU A 437 -32.32 -33.09 26.17
C GLU A 437 -33.58 -33.97 26.33
N ALA A 438 -34.42 -34.05 25.29
CA ALA A 438 -35.61 -34.89 25.29
C ALA A 438 -35.25 -36.39 25.29
N ASP A 439 -34.26 -36.80 24.48
CA ASP A 439 -33.74 -38.17 24.47
C ASP A 439 -33.09 -38.55 25.80
N GLU A 440 -32.36 -37.62 26.43
CA GLU A 440 -31.74 -37.85 27.73
C GLU A 440 -32.78 -37.97 28.85
N ARG A 441 -33.84 -37.14 28.85
CA ARG A 441 -34.98 -37.28 29.76
C ARG A 441 -35.67 -38.63 29.61
N LYS A 442 -35.84 -39.10 28.37
CA LYS A 442 -36.46 -40.40 28.08
C LYS A 442 -35.60 -41.57 28.61
N ARG A 443 -34.27 -41.48 28.47
CA ARG A 443 -33.35 -42.46 29.08
C ARG A 443 -33.44 -42.50 30.60
N ILE A 444 -33.59 -41.36 31.25
CA ILE A 444 -33.72 -41.27 32.72
C ILE A 444 -35.08 -41.84 33.18
N SER A 445 -36.16 -41.58 32.44
CA SER A 445 -37.48 -42.17 32.77
C SER A 445 -37.50 -43.69 32.61
N ASP A 446 -36.89 -44.21 31.54
CA ASP A 446 -36.87 -45.65 31.26
C ASP A 446 -36.00 -46.43 32.28
N ASN A 447 -34.95 -45.79 32.83
CA ASN A 447 -34.16 -46.36 33.93
C ASN A 447 -34.82 -46.19 35.32
N GLY A 448 -35.74 -45.24 35.49
CA GLY A 448 -36.43 -44.95 36.75
C GLY A 448 -37.67 -45.80 37.03
N SER A 449 -38.30 -46.36 35.98
CA SER A 449 -39.54 -47.15 36.11
C SER A 449 -39.33 -48.67 36.33
N GLY A 450 -38.08 -49.13 36.44
CA GLY A 450 -37.75 -50.56 36.62
C GLY A 450 -37.62 -51.06 38.07
N GLY A 451 -37.96 -50.24 39.08
CA GLY A 451 -37.48 -50.45 40.45
C GLY A 451 -38.51 -50.35 41.58
N THR A 452 -39.77 -50.76 41.39
CA THR A 452 -40.69 -50.99 42.52
C THR A 452 -41.75 -52.02 42.12
N GLY A 453 -41.53 -53.29 42.49
CA GLY A 453 -42.50 -54.36 42.29
C GLY A 453 -42.12 -55.62 43.08
N ASP A 454 -42.74 -55.74 44.25
CA ASP A 454 -43.02 -56.95 45.03
C ASP A 454 -41.87 -57.80 45.62
N GLN A 455 -41.53 -57.49 46.87
CA GLN A 455 -41.26 -58.53 47.87
C GLN A 455 -42.14 -58.27 49.10
N ASP A 456 -43.34 -58.86 49.10
CA ASP A 456 -44.06 -59.12 50.35
C ASP A 456 -44.85 -60.44 50.27
N GLY A 457 -44.70 -61.26 51.30
CA GLY A 457 -45.64 -62.31 51.71
C GLY A 457 -45.59 -63.69 51.04
N SER A 458 -44.92 -64.67 51.67
CA SER A 458 -45.52 -66.00 51.93
C SER A 458 -44.69 -66.81 52.93
N GLU A 459 -45.15 -66.83 54.17
CA GLU A 459 -44.80 -67.83 55.18
C GLU A 459 -45.32 -69.24 54.82
N ALA A 460 -44.53 -70.24 55.23
CA ALA A 460 -44.90 -71.53 55.80
C ALA A 460 -45.97 -72.44 55.13
N SER A 461 -45.52 -73.61 54.61
CA SER A 461 -46.13 -74.89 55.00
C SER A 461 -45.27 -76.12 54.64
N ASN A 462 -44.89 -76.87 55.68
CA ASN A 462 -44.85 -78.33 55.83
C ASN A 462 -43.88 -79.26 55.04
N ARG A 463 -43.16 -80.03 55.90
CA ARG A 463 -42.67 -81.42 55.82
C ARG A 463 -41.31 -81.70 55.17
#